data_AF-A0A7S1R0X4-F1
#
_entry.id   AF-A0A7S1R0X4-F1
#
_cell.length_a   1.000
_cell.length_b   1.000
_cell.length_c   1.000
_cell.angle_alpha   90.00
_cell.angle_beta   90.00
_cell.angle_gamma   90.00
#
_symmetry.space_group_name_H-M   'P 1'
#
loop_
_entity.id
_entity.type
_entity.pdbx_description
1 polymer ?
#
loop_
_entity_poly.entity_id
_entity_poly.type
_entity_poly.pdbx_seq_one_letter_code
_entity_poly.pdbx_strand_id
1 'polypeptide(L)'
;PEGPGGGFASDVHVLWPAHVEVVPITGDIGGWEAPSFHERLAEEAVRGWRAFQDRIVPGLPRGHHLQRQLGQRHAGALNDAFFHWQKKLFEEQGDVARSLSASEDTPPTPHPDANTSWPEMCALPEYGRLRRIVDRLSRRYLARSGMHPAAAAALNYSIFNWAAVHGPGEFHGPHTHVGEYHVAVFYAQAGPGAGKLRFGDPRGHSPPFARSFFHTPRSGDLVFFPSWLSHMATVTAPSSDPSGGGGEPLRVVFSFNIGPVSGPLPCHLWWSDPTGDMRFRRRSPIDPGALGL
;
A
#
# COMPACT_ATOMS: atom_id res chain seq x y z
N PRO A 1 23.48 -2.45 24.53
CA PRO A 1 24.73 -1.75 24.92
C PRO A 1 25.81 -2.78 25.26
N GLU A 2 26.67 -3.09 24.30
CA GLU A 2 27.84 -3.95 24.53
C GLU A 2 28.90 -3.17 25.33
N GLY A 3 29.54 -3.87 26.27
CA GLY A 3 30.44 -3.30 27.28
C GLY A 3 31.74 -2.68 26.74
N PRO A 4 32.53 -2.06 27.63
CA PRO A 4 33.61 -1.11 27.31
C PRO A 4 34.90 -1.71 26.72
N GLY A 5 34.90 -2.93 26.18
CA GLY A 5 36.08 -3.58 25.60
C GLY A 5 36.43 -3.14 24.17
N GLY A 6 36.23 -1.85 23.84
CA GLY A 6 36.08 -1.38 22.46
C GLY A 6 37.39 -1.19 21.68
N GLY A 7 37.61 -2.04 20.67
CA GLY A 7 38.50 -1.73 19.56
C GLY A 7 38.03 -0.50 18.75
N PHE A 8 38.90 0.02 17.89
CA PHE A 8 38.56 1.13 17.00
C PHE A 8 37.38 0.77 16.10
N ALA A 9 36.40 1.67 15.98
CA ALA A 9 35.24 1.45 15.13
C ALA A 9 34.75 2.78 14.58
N SER A 10 34.26 2.77 13.34
CA SER A 10 33.48 3.87 12.76
C SER A 10 32.00 3.52 12.76
N ASP A 11 31.18 4.53 13.01
CA ASP A 11 29.74 4.48 12.77
C ASP A 11 29.42 5.22 11.47
N VAL A 12 28.80 4.51 10.53
CA VAL A 12 28.28 5.11 9.30
C VAL A 12 26.77 5.28 9.46
N HIS A 13 26.31 6.51 9.29
CA HIS A 13 24.90 6.87 9.30
C HIS A 13 24.45 7.19 7.87
N VAL A 14 23.42 6.49 7.38
CA VAL A 14 22.81 6.79 6.07
C VAL A 14 21.48 7.46 6.32
N LEU A 15 21.35 8.70 5.86
CA LEU A 15 20.16 9.52 6.10
C LEU A 15 19.02 9.24 5.10
N TRP A 16 19.31 8.78 3.88
CA TRP A 16 18.29 8.72 2.80
C TRP A 16 18.32 7.47 1.88
N PRO A 17 18.49 6.22 2.36
CA PRO A 17 18.28 5.09 1.47
C PRO A 17 16.77 4.79 1.40
N ALA A 18 16.07 5.40 0.44
CA ALA A 18 14.74 4.93 0.08
C ALA A 18 14.89 3.57 -0.63
N HIS A 19 14.36 2.51 -0.02
CA HIS A 19 14.39 1.17 -0.56
C HIS A 19 13.01 0.83 -1.12
N VAL A 20 12.94 0.54 -2.42
CA VAL A 20 11.73 0.00 -3.06
C VAL A 20 12.01 -1.45 -3.39
N GLU A 21 11.19 -2.37 -2.86
CA GLU A 21 11.31 -3.81 -3.12
C GLU A 21 10.14 -4.25 -4.01
N VAL A 22 10.44 -4.82 -5.18
CA VAL A 22 9.44 -5.41 -6.08
C VAL A 22 9.57 -6.92 -6.01
N VAL A 23 8.48 -7.60 -5.67
CA VAL A 23 8.43 -9.05 -5.51
C VAL A 23 7.41 -9.62 -6.49
N PRO A 24 7.82 -10.42 -7.48
CA PRO A 24 6.85 -11.13 -8.32
C PRO A 24 6.17 -12.22 -7.48
N ILE A 25 4.85 -12.17 -7.36
CA ILE A 25 4.09 -13.14 -6.55
C ILE A 25 3.61 -14.31 -7.39
N THR A 26 3.23 -14.09 -8.65
CA THR A 26 2.65 -15.13 -9.51
C THR A 26 3.61 -15.70 -10.55
N GLY A 27 3.44 -16.97 -10.89
CA GLY A 27 4.40 -17.75 -11.68
C GLY A 27 4.62 -17.25 -13.11
N ASP A 28 3.63 -16.60 -13.70
CA ASP A 28 3.70 -15.99 -15.04
C ASP A 28 4.70 -14.83 -15.13
N ILE A 29 5.07 -14.24 -13.98
CA ILE A 29 6.10 -13.19 -13.88
C ILE A 29 7.32 -13.60 -13.03
N GLY A 30 7.46 -14.90 -12.74
CA GLY A 30 8.59 -15.48 -11.99
C GLY A 30 8.37 -15.61 -10.48
N GLY A 31 7.12 -15.48 -10.00
CA GLY A 31 6.72 -15.74 -8.62
C GLY A 31 6.37 -17.22 -8.34
N TRP A 32 5.62 -17.47 -7.26
CA TRP A 32 5.32 -18.82 -6.77
C TRP A 32 3.83 -19.15 -6.63
N GLU A 33 2.94 -18.16 -6.62
CA GLU A 33 1.49 -18.40 -6.68
C GLU A 33 1.05 -18.66 -8.13
N ALA A 34 -0.05 -19.39 -8.33
CA ALA A 34 -0.60 -19.57 -9.68
C ALA A 34 -1.14 -18.24 -10.25
N PRO A 35 -1.15 -18.00 -11.57
CA PRO A 35 -1.74 -16.79 -12.16
C PRO A 35 -3.19 -16.54 -11.72
N SER A 36 -3.97 -17.62 -11.55
CA SER A 36 -5.34 -17.56 -11.02
C SER A 36 -5.47 -16.86 -9.67
N PHE A 37 -4.37 -16.73 -8.91
CA PHE A 37 -4.32 -15.98 -7.66
C PHE A 37 -4.64 -14.49 -7.87
N HIS A 38 -3.94 -13.84 -8.80
CA HIS A 38 -4.14 -12.41 -9.06
C HIS A 38 -5.43 -12.18 -9.86
N GLU A 39 -5.80 -13.12 -10.74
CA GLU A 39 -7.02 -13.06 -11.56
C GLU A 39 -8.29 -13.05 -10.69
N ARG A 40 -8.42 -14.00 -9.74
CA ARG A 40 -9.59 -14.08 -8.85
C ARG A 40 -9.74 -12.85 -7.94
N LEU A 41 -8.60 -12.33 -7.46
CA LEU A 41 -8.59 -11.10 -6.67
C LEU A 41 -9.06 -9.91 -7.50
N ALA A 42 -8.61 -9.82 -8.77
CA ALA A 42 -9.04 -8.77 -9.68
C ALA A 42 -10.55 -8.87 -9.98
N GLU A 43 -11.03 -10.07 -10.31
CA GLU A 43 -12.45 -10.33 -10.59
C GLU A 43 -13.36 -9.90 -9.44
N GLU A 44 -13.02 -10.27 -8.20
CA GLU A 44 -13.83 -9.92 -7.03
C GLU A 44 -13.71 -8.43 -6.68
N ALA A 45 -12.54 -7.81 -6.83
CA ALA A 45 -12.40 -6.36 -6.66
C ALA A 45 -13.27 -5.58 -7.66
N VAL A 46 -13.31 -6.01 -8.93
CA VAL A 46 -14.19 -5.41 -9.95
C VAL A 46 -15.66 -5.65 -9.61
N ARG A 47 -16.02 -6.85 -9.13
CA ARG A 47 -17.39 -7.15 -8.69
C ARG A 47 -17.82 -6.27 -7.51
N GLY A 48 -16.98 -6.13 -6.49
CA GLY A 48 -17.22 -5.28 -5.33
C GLY A 48 -17.34 -3.80 -5.70
N TRP A 49 -16.47 -3.31 -6.59
CA TRP A 49 -16.52 -1.94 -7.11
C TRP A 49 -17.81 -1.66 -7.91
N ARG A 50 -18.24 -2.58 -8.78
CA ARG A 50 -19.52 -2.47 -9.49
C ARG A 50 -20.71 -2.51 -8.52
N ALA A 51 -20.70 -3.43 -7.56
CA ALA A 51 -21.75 -3.47 -6.54
C ALA A 51 -21.82 -2.17 -5.73
N PHE A 52 -20.67 -1.55 -5.44
CA PHE A 52 -20.61 -0.25 -4.80
C PHE A 52 -21.28 0.84 -5.65
N GLN A 53 -20.89 0.93 -6.91
CA GLN A 53 -21.39 1.92 -7.86
C GLN A 53 -22.89 1.75 -8.17
N ASP A 54 -23.31 0.52 -8.47
CA ASP A 54 -24.62 0.24 -9.08
C ASP A 54 -25.71 -0.04 -8.05
N ARG A 55 -25.33 -0.48 -6.84
CA ARG A 55 -26.29 -0.94 -5.82
C ARG A 55 -26.14 -0.22 -4.49
N ILE A 56 -24.93 -0.13 -3.95
CA ILE A 56 -24.71 0.44 -2.61
C ILE A 56 -25.00 1.94 -2.63
N VAL A 57 -24.26 2.70 -3.42
CA VAL A 57 -24.36 4.17 -3.47
C VAL A 57 -25.78 4.66 -3.83
N PRO A 58 -26.45 4.12 -4.87
CA PRO A 58 -27.80 4.55 -5.20
C PRO A 58 -28.82 4.24 -4.11
N GLY A 59 -28.56 3.22 -3.29
CA GLY A 59 -29.39 2.85 -2.13
C GLY A 59 -29.20 3.72 -0.89
N LEU A 60 -28.21 4.63 -0.87
CA LEU A 60 -27.93 5.46 0.30
C LEU A 60 -28.95 6.60 0.46
N PRO A 61 -29.23 7.04 1.71
CA PRO A 61 -30.08 8.21 1.96
C PRO A 61 -29.57 9.45 1.23
N ARG A 62 -30.48 10.32 0.80
CA ARG A 62 -30.12 11.59 0.17
C ARG A 62 -29.21 12.40 1.09
N GLY A 63 -28.13 12.90 0.52
CA GLY A 63 -27.15 13.70 1.25
C GLY A 63 -26.14 12.87 2.03
N HIS A 64 -26.11 11.53 1.89
CA HIS A 64 -25.04 10.70 2.44
C HIS A 64 -23.66 11.18 1.94
N HIS A 65 -22.62 11.12 2.78
CA HIS A 65 -21.30 11.66 2.45
C HIS A 65 -20.68 11.04 1.19
N LEU A 66 -20.82 9.72 0.99
CA LEU A 66 -20.38 9.03 -0.23
C LEU A 66 -21.09 9.55 -1.50
N GLN A 67 -22.39 9.87 -1.42
CA GLN A 67 -23.09 10.49 -2.56
C GLN A 67 -22.56 11.90 -2.85
N ARG A 68 -22.24 12.68 -1.81
CA ARG A 68 -21.64 14.02 -1.99
C ARG A 68 -20.26 13.94 -2.63
N GLN A 69 -19.46 12.95 -2.23
CA GLN A 69 -18.13 12.70 -2.78
C GLN A 69 -18.21 12.33 -4.27
N LEU A 70 -19.14 11.48 -4.66
CA LEU A 70 -19.39 11.16 -6.07
C LEU A 70 -19.91 12.33 -6.90
N GLY A 71 -20.55 13.31 -6.26
CA GLY A 71 -20.95 14.56 -6.91
C GLY A 71 -19.76 15.47 -7.26
N GLN A 72 -18.55 15.18 -6.76
CA GLN A 72 -17.35 15.92 -7.11
C GLN A 72 -16.97 15.61 -8.58
N ARG A 73 -16.66 16.66 -9.35
CA ARG A 73 -16.48 16.55 -10.81
C ARG A 73 -15.05 16.18 -11.26
N HIS A 74 -14.27 15.50 -10.42
CA HIS A 74 -12.92 15.05 -10.79
C HIS A 74 -12.90 13.56 -11.12
N ALA A 75 -11.93 13.15 -11.94
CA ALA A 75 -11.79 11.78 -12.44
C ALA A 75 -11.51 10.72 -11.36
N GLY A 76 -11.33 11.11 -10.09
CA GLY A 76 -11.07 10.20 -8.97
C GLY A 76 -12.25 10.02 -8.01
N ALA A 77 -13.36 10.74 -8.20
CA ALA A 77 -14.43 10.83 -7.21
C ALA A 77 -15.04 9.47 -6.83
N LEU A 78 -15.16 8.56 -7.81
CA LEU A 78 -15.65 7.21 -7.59
C LEU A 78 -14.67 6.34 -6.81
N ASN A 79 -13.40 6.35 -7.18
CA ASN A 79 -12.36 5.62 -6.45
C ASN A 79 -12.18 6.17 -5.03
N ASP A 80 -12.26 7.48 -4.84
CA ASP A 80 -12.16 8.09 -3.51
C ASP A 80 -13.36 7.69 -2.64
N ALA A 81 -14.59 7.73 -3.16
CA ALA A 81 -15.77 7.28 -2.42
C ALA A 81 -15.68 5.77 -2.07
N PHE A 82 -15.20 4.96 -3.02
CA PHE A 82 -14.99 3.53 -2.80
C PHE A 82 -13.93 3.24 -1.74
N PHE A 83 -12.85 4.01 -1.71
CA PHE A 83 -11.83 3.96 -0.66
C PHE A 83 -12.42 4.33 0.71
N HIS A 84 -13.17 5.44 0.80
CA HIS A 84 -13.75 5.88 2.07
C HIS A 84 -14.75 4.86 2.63
N TRP A 85 -15.54 4.21 1.77
CA TRP A 85 -16.38 3.10 2.17
C TRP A 85 -15.58 1.92 2.71
N GLN A 86 -14.52 1.49 2.02
CA GLN A 86 -13.66 0.39 2.49
C GLN A 86 -12.93 0.74 3.80
N LYS A 87 -12.52 2.00 3.98
CA LYS A 87 -11.94 2.48 5.23
C LYS A 87 -12.97 2.39 6.37
N LYS A 88 -14.21 2.82 6.13
CA LYS A 88 -15.27 2.72 7.14
C LYS A 88 -15.65 1.26 7.41
N LEU A 89 -15.67 0.40 6.40
CA LEU A 89 -15.81 -1.06 6.59
C LEU A 89 -14.69 -1.61 7.48
N PHE A 90 -13.45 -1.21 7.22
CA PHE A 90 -12.32 -1.58 8.07
C PHE A 90 -12.58 -1.17 9.51
N GLU A 91 -12.81 0.12 9.75
CA GLU A 91 -13.12 0.72 11.05
C GLU A 91 -14.29 0.02 11.77
N GLU A 92 -15.34 -0.36 11.05
CA GLU A 92 -16.52 -1.07 11.57
C GLU A 92 -16.37 -2.60 11.56
N GLN A 93 -15.14 -3.11 11.47
CA GLN A 93 -14.80 -4.54 11.54
C GLN A 93 -15.52 -5.43 10.50
N GLY A 94 -15.78 -4.88 9.32
CA GLY A 94 -16.48 -5.55 8.22
C GLY A 94 -18.01 -5.49 8.32
N ASP A 95 -18.58 -4.78 9.30
CA ASP A 95 -20.02 -4.57 9.38
C ASP A 95 -20.49 -3.59 8.29
N VAL A 96 -21.04 -4.16 7.21
CA VAL A 96 -21.53 -3.40 6.06
C VAL A 96 -22.63 -2.41 6.47
N ALA A 97 -23.57 -2.81 7.33
CA ALA A 97 -24.69 -1.95 7.71
C ALA A 97 -24.20 -0.73 8.51
N ARG A 98 -23.30 -0.96 9.47
CA ARG A 98 -22.68 0.13 10.24
C ARG A 98 -21.81 1.03 9.37
N SER A 99 -21.08 0.46 8.41
CA SER A 99 -20.21 1.24 7.51
C SER A 99 -20.96 2.22 6.61
N LEU A 100 -22.26 1.96 6.38
CA LEU A 100 -23.15 2.80 5.58
C LEU A 100 -24.04 3.70 6.45
N SER A 101 -23.89 3.64 7.77
CA SER A 101 -24.61 4.52 8.69
C SER A 101 -23.97 5.91 8.74
N ALA A 102 -24.76 6.92 9.07
CA ALA A 102 -24.28 8.29 9.22
C ALA A 102 -23.54 8.54 10.55
N SER A 103 -23.26 7.50 11.35
CA SER A 103 -22.60 7.69 12.65
C SER A 103 -21.14 8.15 12.47
N GLU A 104 -20.81 9.25 13.12
CA GLU A 104 -19.45 9.81 13.19
C GLU A 104 -18.62 9.23 14.34
N ASP A 105 -19.16 8.27 15.10
CA ASP A 105 -18.38 7.58 16.11
C ASP A 105 -17.14 6.96 15.45
N THR A 106 -15.98 7.24 16.04
CA THR A 106 -14.70 6.67 15.59
C THR A 106 -14.54 5.32 16.31
N PRO A 107 -14.80 4.19 15.64
CA PRO A 107 -14.61 2.90 16.28
C PRO A 107 -13.11 2.64 16.52
N PRO A 108 -12.78 1.75 17.47
CA PRO A 108 -11.39 1.38 17.70
C PRO A 108 -10.79 0.71 16.45
N THR A 109 -9.50 0.95 16.21
CA THR A 109 -8.75 0.25 15.17
C THR A 109 -8.96 -1.26 15.30
N PRO A 110 -9.42 -1.95 14.24
CA PRO A 110 -9.53 -3.40 14.23
C PRO A 110 -8.20 -4.08 14.55
N HIS A 111 -8.29 -5.28 15.14
CA HIS A 111 -7.13 -6.13 15.34
C HIS A 111 -6.45 -6.44 13.98
N PRO A 112 -5.12 -6.53 13.91
CA PRO A 112 -4.36 -6.90 12.71
C PRO A 112 -4.88 -8.10 11.92
N ASP A 113 -5.31 -9.11 12.67
CA ASP A 113 -5.78 -10.38 12.12
C ASP A 113 -7.23 -10.29 11.63
N ALA A 114 -7.93 -9.19 11.91
CA ALA A 114 -9.28 -8.98 11.44
C ALA A 114 -9.26 -8.80 9.91
N ASN A 115 -10.05 -9.60 9.22
CA ASN A 115 -10.25 -9.48 7.79
C ASN A 115 -11.47 -8.59 7.53
N THR A 116 -11.24 -7.30 7.32
CA THR A 116 -12.29 -6.26 7.44
C THR A 116 -12.53 -5.51 6.13
N SER A 117 -12.76 -6.27 5.06
CA SER A 117 -13.28 -5.76 3.78
C SER A 117 -14.77 -6.15 3.61
N TRP A 118 -15.29 -6.10 2.38
CA TRP A 118 -16.64 -6.62 2.10
C TRP A 118 -16.68 -8.15 2.16
N PRO A 119 -17.84 -8.75 2.52
CA PRO A 119 -17.93 -10.17 2.84
C PRO A 119 -17.39 -11.12 1.77
N GLU A 120 -17.70 -10.85 0.50
CA GLU A 120 -17.29 -11.70 -0.63
C GLU A 120 -15.77 -11.70 -0.83
N MET A 121 -15.11 -10.55 -0.71
CA MET A 121 -13.64 -10.47 -0.72
C MET A 121 -13.04 -11.19 0.48
N CYS A 122 -13.61 -10.99 1.67
CA CYS A 122 -13.16 -11.67 2.88
C CYS A 122 -13.29 -13.19 2.82
N ALA A 123 -14.26 -13.70 2.04
CA ALA A 123 -14.49 -15.12 1.83
C ALA A 123 -13.47 -15.75 0.85
N LEU A 124 -12.75 -14.96 0.04
CA LEU A 124 -11.75 -15.49 -0.89
C LEU A 124 -10.52 -16.04 -0.16
N PRO A 125 -10.16 -17.33 -0.37
CA PRO A 125 -8.92 -17.88 0.15
C PRO A 125 -7.67 -17.13 -0.31
N GLU A 126 -7.67 -16.64 -1.56
CA GLU A 126 -6.60 -15.86 -2.19
C GLU A 126 -6.37 -14.55 -1.46
N TYR A 127 -7.44 -13.90 -0.99
CA TYR A 127 -7.34 -12.64 -0.26
C TYR A 127 -6.72 -12.84 1.14
N GLY A 128 -7.19 -13.86 1.87
CA GLY A 128 -6.56 -14.26 3.13
C GLY A 128 -5.10 -14.68 2.94
N ARG A 129 -4.76 -15.31 1.81
CA ARG A 129 -3.39 -15.67 1.44
C ARG A 129 -2.54 -14.43 1.10
N LEU A 130 -3.07 -13.45 0.37
CA LEU A 130 -2.39 -12.18 0.07
C LEU A 130 -2.03 -11.44 1.35
N ARG A 131 -2.96 -11.31 2.31
CA ARG A 131 -2.68 -10.67 3.61
C ARG A 131 -1.53 -11.36 4.35
N ARG A 132 -1.47 -12.70 4.35
CA ARG A 132 -0.35 -13.46 4.95
C ARG A 132 0.98 -13.26 4.22
N ILE A 133 0.96 -13.16 2.89
CA ILE A 133 2.15 -12.85 2.09
C ILE A 133 2.66 -11.45 2.46
N VAL A 134 1.77 -10.47 2.52
CA VAL A 134 2.10 -9.08 2.88
C VAL A 134 2.68 -9.00 4.30
N ASP A 135 2.09 -9.65 5.30
CA ASP A 135 2.65 -9.67 6.67
C ASP A 135 4.09 -10.24 6.69
N ARG A 136 4.30 -11.40 6.08
CA ARG A 136 5.63 -12.05 6.06
C ARG A 136 6.67 -11.22 5.33
N LEU A 137 6.32 -10.70 4.16
CA LEU A 137 7.23 -9.87 3.36
C LEU A 137 7.44 -8.49 3.98
N SER A 138 6.49 -7.96 4.74
CA SER A 138 6.65 -6.74 5.53
C SER A 138 7.76 -6.87 6.58
N ARG A 139 7.79 -7.98 7.33
CA ARG A 139 8.85 -8.28 8.31
C ARG A 139 10.22 -8.36 7.64
N ARG A 140 10.28 -9.05 6.49
CA ARG A 140 11.50 -9.13 5.67
C ARG A 140 11.93 -7.76 5.16
N TYR A 141 11.00 -6.97 4.63
CA TYR A 141 11.26 -5.64 4.10
C TYR A 141 11.87 -4.74 5.19
N LEU A 142 11.28 -4.72 6.39
CA LEU A 142 11.81 -3.94 7.52
C LEU A 142 13.21 -4.39 7.94
N ALA A 143 13.46 -5.70 7.98
CA ALA A 143 14.78 -6.24 8.27
C ALA A 143 15.82 -5.83 7.20
N ARG A 144 15.45 -5.89 5.91
CA ARG A 144 16.29 -5.42 4.79
C ARG A 144 16.50 -3.90 4.82
N SER A 145 15.51 -3.18 5.33
CA SER A 145 15.55 -1.74 5.61
C SER A 145 16.22 -1.42 6.96
N GLY A 146 17.09 -2.30 7.46
CA GLY A 146 18.01 -2.00 8.55
C GLY A 146 17.47 -2.21 9.96
N MET A 147 16.19 -2.59 10.11
CA MET A 147 15.67 -3.01 11.41
C MET A 147 16.33 -4.33 11.82
N HIS A 148 16.66 -4.49 13.11
CA HIS A 148 17.18 -5.76 13.59
C HIS A 148 16.15 -6.88 13.34
N PRO A 149 16.53 -8.06 12.80
CA PRO A 149 15.57 -9.11 12.42
C PRO A 149 14.66 -9.55 13.57
N ALA A 150 15.19 -9.67 14.80
CA ALA A 150 14.37 -10.02 15.96
C ALA A 150 13.35 -8.92 16.33
N ALA A 151 13.69 -7.65 16.11
CA ALA A 151 12.75 -6.55 16.32
C ALA A 151 11.65 -6.56 15.25
N ALA A 152 12.02 -6.70 13.97
CA ALA A 152 11.06 -6.81 12.87
C ALA A 152 10.10 -8.01 13.02
N ALA A 153 10.62 -9.13 13.55
CA ALA A 153 9.83 -10.31 13.84
C ALA A 153 8.87 -10.12 15.04
N ALA A 154 9.26 -9.34 16.04
CA ALA A 154 8.47 -9.08 17.25
C ALA A 154 7.44 -7.95 17.11
N LEU A 155 7.48 -7.18 16.02
CA LEU A 155 6.51 -6.11 15.79
C LEU A 155 5.09 -6.65 15.64
N ASN A 156 4.16 -5.92 16.28
CA ASN A 156 2.73 -6.10 16.10
C ASN A 156 2.25 -5.09 15.05
N TYR A 157 1.85 -5.56 13.87
CA TYR A 157 1.39 -4.69 12.77
C TYR A 157 -0.11 -4.66 12.71
N SER A 158 -0.73 -3.51 12.46
CA SER A 158 -2.04 -3.46 11.80
C SER A 158 -1.85 -3.35 10.29
N ILE A 159 -2.66 -4.12 9.55
CA ILE A 159 -2.67 -4.15 8.10
C ILE A 159 -4.06 -3.70 7.63
N PHE A 160 -4.17 -2.40 7.35
CA PHE A 160 -5.30 -1.86 6.60
C PHE A 160 -5.01 -2.03 5.12
N ASN A 161 -5.98 -2.53 4.36
CA ASN A 161 -5.85 -2.61 2.91
C ASN A 161 -7.16 -2.30 2.22
N TRP A 162 -7.06 -1.84 0.98
CA TRP A 162 -8.20 -1.51 0.13
C TRP A 162 -7.90 -1.86 -1.32
N ALA A 163 -8.94 -2.10 -2.09
CA ALA A 163 -8.89 -2.22 -3.53
C ALA A 163 -9.13 -0.86 -4.18
N ALA A 164 -8.42 -0.58 -5.28
CA ALA A 164 -8.73 0.51 -6.19
C ALA A 164 -8.86 -0.04 -7.62
N VAL A 165 -9.90 0.39 -8.32
CA VAL A 165 -10.24 -0.08 -9.67
C VAL A 165 -10.22 1.13 -10.58
N HIS A 166 -9.15 1.24 -11.37
CA HIS A 166 -8.93 2.39 -12.22
C HIS A 166 -9.30 2.10 -13.68
N GLY A 167 -10.25 2.86 -14.21
CA GLY A 167 -10.52 2.94 -15.64
C GLY A 167 -9.58 3.92 -16.36
N PRO A 168 -9.72 4.08 -17.68
CA PRO A 168 -8.93 5.03 -18.45
C PRO A 168 -9.14 6.47 -18.03
N GLY A 169 -8.04 7.24 -18.05
CA GLY A 169 -8.02 8.63 -17.58
C GLY A 169 -7.91 8.77 -16.05
N GLU A 170 -8.18 7.71 -15.28
CA GLU A 170 -8.07 7.76 -13.83
C GLU A 170 -6.60 7.65 -13.38
N PHE A 171 -6.30 8.33 -12.27
CA PHE A 171 -4.98 8.39 -11.66
C PHE A 171 -5.12 8.62 -10.15
N HIS A 172 -4.02 8.44 -9.41
CA HIS A 172 -3.95 8.83 -8.01
C HIS A 172 -2.84 9.86 -7.86
N GLY A 173 -3.18 11.06 -7.37
CA GLY A 173 -2.26 12.19 -7.30
C GLY A 173 -1.03 11.95 -6.40
N PRO A 174 -0.01 12.82 -6.47
CA PRO A 174 1.11 12.77 -5.54
C PRO A 174 0.68 12.88 -4.09
N HIS A 175 1.07 11.90 -3.28
CA HIS A 175 0.78 11.87 -1.84
C HIS A 175 1.82 11.01 -1.10
N THR A 176 1.67 10.92 0.21
CA THR A 176 2.43 10.07 1.13
C THR A 176 1.46 9.42 2.10
N HIS A 177 1.84 8.28 2.68
CA HIS A 177 1.16 7.73 3.83
C HIS A 177 1.96 8.09 5.09
N VAL A 178 1.28 8.28 6.20
CA VAL A 178 1.93 8.60 7.47
C VAL A 178 1.16 7.86 8.57
N GLY A 179 1.89 7.41 9.59
CA GLY A 179 1.41 6.56 10.67
C GLY A 179 1.88 5.12 10.51
N GLU A 180 2.34 4.74 9.31
CA GLU A 180 2.79 3.39 8.97
C GLU A 180 4.31 3.28 8.92
N TYR A 181 4.83 2.05 9.09
CA TYR A 181 6.23 1.75 8.84
C TYR A 181 6.54 1.76 7.34
N HIS A 182 5.64 1.17 6.55
CA HIS A 182 5.78 1.06 5.11
C HIS A 182 4.44 0.75 4.46
N VAL A 183 4.43 0.86 3.14
CA VAL A 183 3.26 0.64 2.28
C VAL A 183 3.58 -0.51 1.36
N ALA A 184 2.56 -1.29 1.01
CA ALA A 184 2.66 -2.27 -0.06
C ALA A 184 1.55 -2.06 -1.10
N VAL A 185 1.85 -2.35 -2.37
CA VAL A 185 0.88 -2.30 -3.47
C VAL A 185 0.98 -3.59 -4.27
N PHE A 186 -0.10 -4.37 -4.29
CA PHE A 186 -0.24 -5.56 -5.11
C PHE A 186 -1.05 -5.24 -6.37
N TYR A 187 -0.47 -5.51 -7.54
CA TYR A 187 -1.15 -5.33 -8.83
C TYR A 187 -1.88 -6.61 -9.20
N ALA A 188 -3.17 -6.70 -8.88
CA ALA A 188 -3.98 -7.86 -9.26
C ALA A 188 -4.26 -7.90 -10.77
N GLN A 189 -4.41 -6.73 -11.39
CA GLN A 189 -4.56 -6.58 -12.83
C GLN A 189 -3.85 -5.31 -13.31
N ALA A 190 -2.84 -5.47 -14.17
CA ALA A 190 -2.16 -4.37 -14.84
C ALA A 190 -1.81 -4.76 -16.28
N GLY A 191 -2.44 -4.08 -17.25
CA GLY A 191 -2.11 -4.21 -18.68
C GLY A 191 -1.07 -3.20 -19.14
N PRO A 192 -0.66 -3.22 -20.43
CA PRO A 192 0.32 -2.29 -20.99
C PRO A 192 -0.05 -0.80 -20.86
N GLY A 193 -1.36 -0.49 -20.82
CA GLY A 193 -1.88 0.86 -20.60
C GLY A 193 -2.05 1.26 -19.13
N ALA A 194 -1.79 0.36 -18.18
CA ALA A 194 -1.93 0.66 -16.76
C ALA A 194 -0.99 1.81 -16.35
N GLY A 195 -1.51 2.75 -15.57
CA GLY A 195 -0.70 3.83 -15.04
C GLY A 195 0.45 3.29 -14.17
N LYS A 196 1.63 3.89 -14.30
CA LYS A 196 2.87 3.54 -13.61
C LYS A 196 2.84 4.00 -12.16
N LEU A 197 3.60 3.34 -11.31
CA LEU A 197 3.92 3.86 -9.98
C LEU A 197 5.14 4.77 -10.08
N ARG A 198 4.95 6.05 -9.78
CA ARG A 198 6.01 7.05 -9.79
C ARG A 198 6.37 7.40 -8.35
N PHE A 199 7.66 7.37 -8.03
CA PHE A 199 8.22 7.82 -6.76
C PHE A 199 9.02 9.11 -6.98
N GLY A 200 8.83 10.07 -6.09
CA GLY A 200 9.63 11.31 -6.04
C GLY A 200 10.94 11.10 -5.29
N ASP A 201 11.99 11.82 -5.71
CA ASP A 201 13.24 11.88 -4.98
C ASP A 201 13.02 12.48 -3.58
N PRO A 202 13.29 11.72 -2.49
CA PRO A 202 13.01 12.20 -1.15
C PRO A 202 13.93 13.32 -0.69
N ARG A 203 14.99 13.63 -1.45
CA ARG A 203 15.91 14.76 -1.16
C ARG A 203 15.32 16.12 -1.58
N GLY A 204 14.14 16.12 -2.18
CA GLY A 204 13.37 17.33 -2.52
C GLY A 204 13.43 17.71 -3.99
N HIS A 205 12.81 18.84 -4.32
CA HIS A 205 12.58 19.31 -5.69
C HIS A 205 13.71 20.18 -6.26
N SER A 206 14.74 20.50 -5.48
CA SER A 206 15.82 21.39 -5.91
C SER A 206 16.94 20.63 -6.59
N PRO A 207 17.55 21.14 -7.68
CA PRO A 207 18.73 20.54 -8.28
C PRO A 207 19.87 20.33 -7.26
N PRO A 208 20.63 19.22 -7.33
CA PRO A 208 20.62 18.17 -8.37
C PRO A 208 19.57 17.05 -8.13
N PHE A 209 18.64 17.23 -7.20
CA PHE A 209 17.59 16.27 -6.83
C PHE A 209 16.38 16.39 -7.79
N ALA A 210 15.15 16.18 -7.30
CA ALA A 210 13.91 16.23 -8.08
C ALA A 210 13.74 15.12 -9.13
N ARG A 211 14.51 14.04 -9.03
CA ARG A 211 14.35 12.90 -9.93
C ARG A 211 13.07 12.14 -9.63
N SER A 212 12.62 11.34 -10.59
CA SER A 212 11.51 10.42 -10.40
C SER A 212 11.92 9.02 -10.81
N PHE A 213 11.52 8.05 -10.02
CA PHE A 213 11.65 6.63 -10.34
C PHE A 213 10.29 6.11 -10.79
N PHE A 214 10.26 5.34 -11.87
CA PHE A 214 9.02 4.78 -12.42
C PHE A 214 9.09 3.26 -12.41
N HIS A 215 8.10 2.63 -11.80
CA HIS A 215 7.84 1.21 -11.93
C HIS A 215 6.64 1.00 -12.87
N THR A 216 6.85 0.19 -13.91
CA THR A 216 5.78 -0.23 -14.81
C THR A 216 5.21 -1.53 -14.26
N PRO A 217 3.97 -1.51 -13.74
CA PRO A 217 3.42 -2.67 -13.04
C PRO A 217 3.08 -3.80 -14.00
N ARG A 218 3.22 -5.02 -13.51
CA ARG A 218 2.66 -6.24 -14.13
C ARG A 218 1.69 -6.88 -13.16
N SER A 219 0.69 -7.58 -13.68
CA SER A 219 -0.17 -8.42 -12.83
C SER A 219 0.69 -9.38 -12.02
N GLY A 220 0.41 -9.48 -10.72
CA GLY A 220 1.19 -10.28 -9.77
C GLY A 220 2.37 -9.57 -9.09
N ASP A 221 2.76 -8.37 -9.51
CA ASP A 221 3.82 -7.61 -8.81
C ASP A 221 3.30 -7.13 -7.44
N LEU A 222 4.11 -7.34 -6.39
CA LEU A 222 3.93 -6.75 -5.06
C LEU A 222 5.09 -5.80 -4.76
N VAL A 223 4.78 -4.52 -4.56
CA VAL A 223 5.79 -3.45 -4.36
C VAL A 223 5.73 -2.95 -2.93
N PHE A 224 6.85 -2.96 -2.22
CA PHE A 224 7.02 -2.35 -0.89
C PHE A 224 7.87 -1.10 -0.97
N PHE A 225 7.51 -0.08 -0.18
CA PHE A 225 8.27 1.16 -0.07
C PHE A 225 7.96 1.89 1.25
N PRO A 226 8.81 2.83 1.70
CA PRO A 226 8.57 3.58 2.94
C PRO A 226 7.30 4.43 2.84
N SER A 227 6.52 4.54 3.92
CA SER A 227 5.23 5.25 3.93
C SER A 227 5.37 6.74 3.55
N TRP A 228 6.42 7.39 4.04
CA TRP A 228 6.77 8.79 3.74
C TRP A 228 7.27 9.03 2.32
N LEU A 229 7.55 7.99 1.53
CA LEU A 229 8.06 8.19 0.17
C LEU A 229 6.95 8.74 -0.72
N SER A 230 7.13 9.99 -1.17
CA SER A 230 6.17 10.63 -2.08
C SER A 230 6.00 9.80 -3.34
N HIS A 231 4.75 9.45 -3.64
CA HIS A 231 4.44 8.63 -4.80
C HIS A 231 3.09 9.00 -5.41
N MET A 232 2.89 8.57 -6.64
CA MET A 232 1.62 8.72 -7.37
C MET A 232 1.42 7.54 -8.31
N ALA A 233 0.16 7.25 -8.60
CA ALA A 233 -0.17 6.37 -9.71
C ALA A 233 -0.44 7.25 -10.94
N THR A 234 0.35 7.12 -12.01
CA THR A 234 0.12 7.91 -13.22
C THR A 234 -1.20 7.52 -13.88
N VAL A 235 -1.62 8.32 -14.85
CA VAL A 235 -2.85 8.09 -15.63
C VAL A 235 -2.80 6.71 -16.29
N THR A 236 -3.90 5.97 -16.16
CA THR A 236 -4.17 4.77 -16.97
C THR A 236 -4.57 5.20 -18.37
N ALA A 237 -3.80 4.78 -19.38
CA ALA A 237 -4.06 5.09 -20.77
C ALA A 237 -5.32 4.35 -21.26
N PRO A 238 -6.09 4.94 -22.19
CA PRO A 238 -7.12 4.20 -22.91
C PRO A 238 -6.50 3.05 -23.71
N SER A 239 -7.26 1.98 -23.89
CA SER A 239 -6.82 0.87 -24.75
C SER A 239 -6.61 1.39 -26.17
N SER A 240 -5.47 1.05 -26.79
CA SER A 240 -5.23 1.36 -28.20
C SER A 240 -5.96 0.40 -29.15
N ASP A 241 -6.64 -0.62 -28.64
CA ASP A 241 -7.42 -1.57 -29.42
C ASP A 241 -8.93 -1.25 -29.32
N PRO A 242 -9.49 -0.48 -30.27
CA PRO A 242 -10.93 -0.19 -30.33
C PRO A 242 -11.76 -1.38 -30.86
N SER A 243 -11.15 -2.51 -31.24
CA SER A 243 -11.82 -3.62 -31.93
C SER A 243 -12.04 -4.87 -31.07
N GLY A 244 -11.41 -4.95 -29.89
CA GLY A 244 -11.67 -6.01 -28.93
C GLY A 244 -12.98 -5.75 -28.17
N GLY A 245 -14.02 -6.55 -28.41
CA GLY A 245 -15.29 -6.52 -27.67
C GLY A 245 -15.20 -6.83 -26.16
N GLY A 246 -14.00 -6.84 -25.58
CA GLY A 246 -13.77 -6.83 -24.14
C GLY A 246 -13.53 -5.40 -23.70
N GLY A 247 -14.32 -4.90 -22.74
CA GLY A 247 -14.19 -3.54 -22.22
C GLY A 247 -12.74 -3.16 -21.84
N GLU A 248 -12.46 -1.86 -21.83
CA GLU A 248 -11.11 -1.34 -21.54
C GLU A 248 -10.52 -1.98 -20.26
N PRO A 249 -9.27 -2.45 -20.29
CA PRO A 249 -8.71 -3.21 -19.19
C PRO A 249 -8.55 -2.31 -17.96
N LEU A 250 -9.40 -2.54 -16.95
CA LEU A 250 -9.30 -1.90 -15.64
C LEU A 250 -7.93 -2.21 -15.02
N ARG A 251 -7.31 -1.23 -14.36
CA ARG A 251 -6.16 -1.48 -13.47
C ARG A 251 -6.69 -1.75 -12.07
N VAL A 252 -6.46 -2.95 -11.56
CA VAL A 252 -6.90 -3.35 -10.23
C VAL A 252 -5.70 -3.50 -9.31
N VAL A 253 -5.71 -2.76 -8.21
CA VAL A 253 -4.64 -2.78 -7.21
C VAL A 253 -5.20 -2.99 -5.82
N PHE A 254 -4.44 -3.66 -4.97
CA PHE A 254 -4.65 -3.72 -3.53
C PHE A 254 -3.52 -2.97 -2.86
N SER A 255 -3.85 -1.89 -2.17
CA SER A 255 -2.89 -1.10 -1.40
C SER A 255 -2.98 -1.47 0.08
N PHE A 256 -1.85 -1.45 0.77
CA PHE A 256 -1.71 -1.87 2.16
C PHE A 256 -0.94 -0.82 2.94
N ASN A 257 -1.52 -0.39 4.06
CA ASN A 257 -0.87 0.39 5.10
C ASN A 257 -0.43 -0.56 6.22
N ILE A 258 0.87 -0.63 6.50
CA ILE A 258 1.45 -1.54 7.50
C ILE A 258 2.10 -0.72 8.61
N GLY A 259 1.43 -0.61 9.75
CA GLY A 259 1.84 0.24 10.87
C GLY A 259 1.59 -0.39 12.23
N PRO A 260 1.79 0.33 13.34
CA PRO A 260 1.47 -0.16 14.67
C PRO A 260 -0.05 -0.34 14.86
N VAL A 261 -0.43 -1.26 15.76
CA VAL A 261 -1.84 -1.54 16.11
C VAL A 261 -2.49 -0.40 16.89
N SER A 262 -1.70 0.26 17.71
CA SER A 262 -2.11 1.34 18.59
C SER A 262 -0.95 2.31 18.80
N GLY A 263 -1.27 3.47 19.35
CA GLY A 263 -0.38 4.61 19.50
C GLY A 263 -1.17 5.89 19.22
N PRO A 264 -0.55 7.07 19.30
CA PRO A 264 -1.26 8.31 18.95
C PRO A 264 -1.81 8.30 17.50
N LEU A 265 -1.41 7.33 16.67
CA LEU A 265 -1.53 7.31 15.21
C LEU A 265 -1.66 5.88 14.65
N PRO A 266 -2.82 5.22 14.77
CA PRO A 266 -3.06 3.96 14.06
C PRO A 266 -2.91 4.12 12.54
N CYS A 267 -2.63 3.01 11.83
CA CYS A 267 -2.31 2.93 10.38
C CYS A 267 -3.37 3.46 9.38
N HIS A 268 -4.36 4.18 9.86
CA HIS A 268 -5.41 4.84 9.09
C HIS A 268 -5.51 6.35 9.41
N LEU A 269 -4.59 6.91 10.21
CA LEU A 269 -4.55 8.33 10.64
C LEU A 269 -3.30 9.06 10.10
N TRP A 270 -3.52 10.11 9.29
CA TRP A 270 -2.54 10.69 8.37
C TRP A 270 -1.71 11.90 8.88
N TRP A 271 -1.18 11.92 10.10
CA TRP A 271 -0.38 13.09 10.57
C TRP A 271 0.95 12.81 11.30
N SER A 272 1.62 11.68 11.10
CA SER A 272 2.94 11.45 11.74
C SER A 272 3.79 10.40 11.08
N ASP A 273 5.10 10.59 11.04
CA ASP A 273 6.04 9.64 10.46
C ASP A 273 6.74 8.81 11.56
N PRO A 274 6.28 7.57 11.86
CA PRO A 274 6.94 6.71 12.86
C PRO A 274 8.34 6.27 12.42
N THR A 275 8.71 6.54 11.17
CA THR A 275 10.03 6.25 10.62
C THR A 275 10.91 7.50 10.48
N GLY A 276 10.45 8.68 10.90
CA GLY A 276 11.25 9.91 10.89
C GLY A 276 12.55 9.78 11.69
N ASP A 277 12.57 8.85 12.66
CA ASP A 277 13.74 8.48 13.46
C ASP A 277 14.40 7.13 13.08
N MET A 278 13.95 6.47 11.99
CA MET A 278 14.63 5.28 11.48
C MET A 278 15.99 5.67 10.90
N ARG A 279 17.02 5.53 11.73
CA ARG A 279 18.42 5.75 11.33
C ARG A 279 19.10 4.43 11.05
N PHE A 280 19.70 4.33 9.87
CA PHE A 280 20.64 3.27 9.56
C PHE A 280 21.95 3.58 10.26
N ARG A 281 22.40 2.70 11.16
CA ARG A 281 23.75 2.75 11.73
C ARG A 281 24.47 1.45 11.40
N ARG A 282 25.54 1.54 10.62
CA ARG A 282 26.47 0.42 10.43
C ARG A 282 27.72 0.72 11.23
N ARG A 283 27.95 -0.04 12.31
CA ARG A 283 29.24 -0.05 13.00
C ARG A 283 30.17 -1.01 12.26
N SER A 284 31.32 -0.51 11.83
CA SER A 284 32.35 -1.35 11.20
C SER A 284 33.64 -1.25 12.03
N PRO A 285 34.27 -2.39 12.38
CA PRO A 285 35.54 -2.36 13.07
C PRO A 285 36.58 -1.71 12.14
N ILE A 286 37.45 -0.91 12.74
CA ILE A 286 38.63 -0.34 12.08
C ILE A 286 39.83 -1.12 12.58
N ASP A 287 40.64 -1.60 11.64
CA ASP A 287 41.99 -2.08 11.92
C ASP A 287 42.96 -0.92 11.61
N PRO A 288 43.53 -0.24 12.62
CA PRO A 288 44.49 0.85 12.39
C PRO A 288 45.73 0.38 11.63
N GLY A 289 46.18 -0.86 11.85
CA GLY A 289 47.35 -1.42 11.17
C GLY A 289 47.13 -1.55 9.66
N ALA A 290 45.91 -1.94 9.24
CA ALA A 290 45.52 -1.96 7.83
C ALA A 290 45.42 -0.54 7.21
N LEU A 291 45.24 0.49 8.03
CA LEU A 291 45.23 1.90 7.60
C LEU A 291 46.60 2.57 7.66
N GLY A 292 47.63 1.88 8.18
CA GLY A 292 48.96 2.46 8.41
C GLY A 292 48.99 3.52 9.53
N LEU A 293 48.10 3.40 10.53
CA LEU A 293 48.01 4.25 11.71
C LEU A 293 48.57 3.56 12.97
#